data_AF-A0A819T4W0-F1
#
_entry.id   AF-A0A819T4W0-F1
#
_cell.length_a   1.000
_cell.length_b   1.000
_cell.length_c   1.000
_cell.angle_alpha   90.00
_cell.angle_beta   90.00
_cell.angle_gamma   90.00
#
_symmetry.space_group_name_H-M   'P 1'
#
loop_
_entity.id
_entity.type
_entity.pdbx_description
1 polymer ?
#
loop_
_entity_poly.entity_id
_entity_poly.type
_entity_poly.pdbx_seq_one_letter_code
_entity_poly.pdbx_strand_id
1 'polypeptide(L)'
;MYEKTVRFYDSIAAIIKDEAANVFLEISPHPVLATSIRECYELTNQQQSSPPLILPTLKRKENEQITLFTSLAQLTTSSHVWQQYFHTRQILPMKNHEEYFDNFLSYKFHLSPCWYESKDSSIQRLANRIQTHPLLSIRQLNDQTNHKIQDAILFPAVAYLELATATYVKFVKALIFNEHELVEVFIQIITPMREWYIYSRPWLTAGPECMRSSGMTCTDVIDSFRNQNNLNKYSLNQFTLHAQGKIEIDYKQQKSLTVPDTWTTQDIKSAYEHLSTRAYQYGSSFQKIKTLHGTSTTIISQL
;
A
#
# COMPACT_ATOMS: atom_id res chain seq x y z
N MET A 1 1.99 80.80 -11.38
CA MET A 1 2.19 80.85 -9.92
C MET A 1 1.33 79.76 -9.31
N TYR A 2 1.93 78.70 -8.74
CA TYR A 2 1.20 77.60 -8.11
C TYR A 2 1.06 77.93 -6.60
N GLU A 3 0.02 78.66 -6.21
CA GLU A 3 -0.15 79.17 -4.82
C GLU A 3 -1.12 78.36 -3.94
N LYS A 4 -1.61 77.22 -4.42
CA LYS A 4 -2.52 76.37 -3.63
C LYS A 4 -1.74 75.31 -2.85
N THR A 5 -2.08 75.16 -1.57
CA THR A 5 -1.54 74.10 -0.71
C THR A 5 -1.88 72.71 -1.27
N VAL A 6 -0.89 71.82 -1.34
CA VAL A 6 -1.06 70.44 -1.80
C VAL A 6 -1.71 69.62 -0.69
N ARG A 7 -2.93 69.12 -0.93
CA ARG A 7 -3.69 68.26 0.00
C ARG A 7 -3.39 66.78 -0.20
N PHE A 8 -2.14 66.39 0.04
CA PHE A 8 -1.64 65.04 -0.25
C PHE A 8 -2.39 63.95 0.53
N TYR A 9 -2.48 64.09 1.87
CA TYR A 9 -3.15 63.12 2.74
C TYR A 9 -4.61 62.88 2.33
N ASP A 10 -5.37 63.97 2.12
CA ASP A 10 -6.80 63.86 1.77
C ASP A 10 -7.01 63.09 0.46
N SER A 11 -6.10 63.27 -0.51
CA SER A 11 -6.18 62.62 -1.81
C SER A 11 -5.87 61.13 -1.72
N ILE A 12 -4.80 60.76 -0.99
CA ILE A 12 -4.42 59.36 -0.77
C ILE A 12 -5.46 58.65 0.08
N ALA A 13 -5.97 59.29 1.14
CA ALA A 13 -7.00 58.72 1.99
C ALA A 13 -8.32 58.44 1.23
N ALA A 14 -8.70 59.32 0.30
CA ALA A 14 -9.86 59.09 -0.57
C ALA A 14 -9.63 57.89 -1.49
N ILE A 15 -8.48 57.81 -2.18
CA ILE A 15 -8.14 56.68 -3.06
C ILE A 15 -8.17 55.33 -2.31
N ILE A 16 -7.63 55.30 -1.10
CA ILE A 16 -7.60 54.07 -0.29
C ILE A 16 -9.03 53.63 0.10
N LYS A 17 -9.90 54.58 0.46
CA LYS A 17 -11.27 54.27 0.90
C LYS A 17 -12.21 53.95 -0.26
N ASP A 18 -12.15 54.77 -1.31
CA ASP A 18 -13.14 54.76 -2.38
C ASP A 18 -12.79 53.73 -3.47
N GLU A 19 -11.50 53.55 -3.77
CA GLU A 19 -11.02 52.62 -4.80
C GLU A 19 -10.44 51.32 -4.22
N ALA A 20 -10.43 51.18 -2.88
CA ALA A 20 -9.82 50.04 -2.17
C ALA A 20 -8.37 49.76 -2.62
N ALA A 21 -7.64 50.81 -2.98
CA ALA A 21 -6.30 50.67 -3.55
C ALA A 21 -5.28 50.20 -2.50
N ASN A 22 -4.57 49.13 -2.82
CA ASN A 22 -3.50 48.53 -1.99
C ASN A 22 -2.13 48.51 -2.70
N VAL A 23 -2.05 49.04 -3.93
CA VAL A 23 -0.83 49.14 -4.73
C VAL A 23 -0.68 50.58 -5.24
N PHE A 24 0.50 51.18 -5.06
CA PHE A 24 0.85 52.53 -5.51
C PHE A 24 2.11 52.50 -6.37
N LEU A 25 2.07 53.19 -7.52
CA LEU A 25 3.22 53.42 -8.39
C LEU A 25 3.63 54.89 -8.31
N GLU A 26 4.80 55.18 -7.73
CA GLU A 26 5.33 56.52 -7.63
C GLU A 26 6.06 56.89 -8.93
N ILE A 27 5.43 57.78 -9.72
CA ILE A 27 5.98 58.30 -10.97
C ILE A 27 6.85 59.52 -10.67
N SER A 28 8.13 59.31 -10.42
CA SER A 28 9.08 60.37 -10.09
C SER A 28 10.52 59.99 -10.50
N PRO A 29 11.44 60.97 -10.62
CA PRO A 29 12.86 60.69 -10.89
C PRO A 29 13.58 59.96 -9.74
N HIS A 30 13.00 60.00 -8.55
CA HIS A 30 13.49 59.31 -7.36
C HIS A 30 12.36 59.20 -6.33
N PRO A 31 12.15 58.02 -5.70
CA PRO A 31 11.10 57.85 -4.72
C PRO A 31 11.32 58.72 -3.49
N VAL A 32 10.35 59.58 -3.21
CA VAL A 32 10.32 60.42 -1.99
C VAL A 32 8.99 60.31 -1.26
N LEU A 33 7.94 59.79 -1.89
CA LEU A 33 6.59 59.74 -1.32
C LEU A 33 6.29 58.43 -0.61
N ALA A 34 7.12 57.39 -0.80
CA ALA A 34 6.85 56.06 -0.26
C ALA A 34 6.58 56.04 1.26
N THR A 35 7.33 56.80 2.05
CA THR A 35 7.09 56.87 3.51
C THR A 35 5.75 57.54 3.82
N SER A 36 5.48 58.70 3.22
CA SER A 36 4.23 59.44 3.43
C SER A 36 3.00 58.65 2.98
N ILE A 37 3.09 57.88 1.89
CA ILE A 37 2.00 57.00 1.44
C ILE A 37 1.74 55.91 2.48
N ARG A 38 2.78 55.28 3.06
CA ARG A 38 2.60 54.27 4.12
C ARG A 38 1.91 54.87 5.34
N GLU A 39 2.35 56.04 5.80
CA GLU A 39 1.73 56.73 6.93
C GLU A 39 0.25 57.04 6.66
N CYS A 40 -0.08 57.57 5.47
CA CYS A 40 -1.46 57.81 5.09
C CYS A 40 -2.28 56.50 5.10
N TYR A 41 -1.70 55.39 4.63
CA TYR A 41 -2.35 54.09 4.57
C TYR A 41 -2.64 53.52 5.96
N GLU A 42 -1.67 53.56 6.86
CA GLU A 42 -1.81 53.10 8.25
C GLU A 42 -2.90 53.89 9.01
N LEU A 43 -2.97 55.20 8.78
CA LEU A 43 -3.99 56.06 9.38
C LEU A 43 -5.39 55.81 8.82
N THR A 44 -5.49 55.53 7.52
CA THR A 44 -6.76 55.44 6.80
C THR A 44 -7.37 54.04 6.85
N ASN A 45 -6.53 52.99 6.87
CA ASN A 45 -6.94 51.61 6.66
C ASN A 45 -6.54 50.69 7.83
N GLN A 46 -7.10 50.97 9.00
CA GLN A 46 -6.78 50.26 10.25
C GLN A 46 -7.24 48.79 10.29
N GLN A 47 -8.12 48.37 9.37
CA GLN A 47 -8.71 47.03 9.38
C GLN A 47 -7.92 45.99 8.57
N GLN A 48 -7.01 46.42 7.69
CA GLN A 48 -6.30 45.53 6.77
C GLN A 48 -4.91 45.19 7.30
N SER A 49 -4.63 43.89 7.49
CA SER A 49 -3.39 43.45 8.16
C SER A 49 -2.13 43.49 7.28
N SER A 50 -2.25 43.74 5.97
CA SER A 50 -1.12 43.76 5.04
C SER A 50 -0.73 45.20 4.64
N PRO A 51 0.57 45.54 4.66
CA PRO A 51 1.04 46.86 4.22
C PRO A 51 0.81 47.08 2.71
N PRO A 52 0.71 48.34 2.25
CA PRO A 52 0.54 48.63 0.83
C PRO A 52 1.83 48.33 0.04
N LEU A 53 1.68 47.85 -1.20
CA LEU A 53 2.78 47.69 -2.14
C LEU A 53 3.07 49.05 -2.80
N ILE A 54 4.23 49.64 -2.53
CA ILE A 54 4.62 50.94 -3.10
C ILE A 54 5.88 50.75 -3.94
N LEU A 55 5.79 51.13 -5.22
CA LEU A 55 6.83 50.86 -6.21
C LEU A 55 7.29 52.16 -6.87
N PRO A 56 8.60 52.38 -7.05
CA PRO A 56 9.12 53.53 -7.77
C PRO A 56 9.16 53.28 -9.28
N THR A 57 9.01 54.33 -10.10
CA THR A 57 9.35 54.21 -11.53
C THR A 57 10.85 54.33 -11.79
N LEU A 58 11.54 55.22 -11.06
CA LEU A 58 12.97 55.52 -11.24
C LEU A 58 13.64 55.72 -9.89
N LYS A 59 14.95 55.51 -9.82
CA LYS A 59 15.74 55.77 -8.62
C LYS A 59 17.07 56.42 -8.99
N ARG A 60 17.39 57.52 -8.30
CA ARG A 60 18.61 58.29 -8.52
C ARG A 60 19.86 57.40 -8.42
N LYS A 61 20.77 57.56 -9.40
CA LYS A 61 22.02 56.77 -9.53
C LYS A 61 21.80 55.27 -9.77
N GLU A 62 20.60 54.86 -10.17
CA GLU A 62 20.32 53.50 -10.62
C GLU A 62 19.95 53.50 -12.11
N ASN A 63 20.02 52.33 -12.72
CA ASN A 63 19.66 52.17 -14.14
C ASN A 63 18.14 52.25 -14.30
N GLU A 64 17.68 53.24 -15.06
CA GLU A 64 16.26 53.54 -15.27
C GLU A 64 15.45 52.34 -15.77
N GLN A 65 15.97 51.62 -16.78
CA GLN A 65 15.29 50.47 -17.36
C GLN A 65 15.18 49.32 -16.35
N ILE A 66 16.27 49.04 -15.63
CA ILE A 66 16.27 47.98 -14.62
C ILE A 66 15.29 48.32 -13.48
N THR A 67 15.28 49.56 -13.00
CA THR A 67 14.34 50.00 -11.95
C THR A 67 12.89 49.85 -12.41
N LEU A 68 12.58 50.32 -13.62
CA LEU A 68 11.23 50.23 -14.17
C LEU A 68 10.78 48.78 -14.37
N PHE A 69 11.62 47.93 -14.99
CA PHE A 69 11.30 46.51 -15.19
C PHE A 69 11.20 45.74 -13.88
N THR A 70 11.98 46.09 -12.88
CA THR A 70 11.87 45.49 -11.54
C THR A 70 10.53 45.85 -10.91
N SER A 71 10.12 47.11 -10.97
CA SER A 71 8.81 47.54 -10.48
C SER A 71 7.66 46.88 -11.24
N LEU A 72 7.77 46.71 -12.57
CA LEU A 72 6.80 45.95 -13.35
C LEU A 72 6.75 44.47 -12.95
N ALA A 73 7.90 43.82 -12.73
CA ALA A 73 7.96 42.44 -12.25
C ALA A 73 7.41 42.29 -10.83
N GLN A 74 7.51 43.32 -9.98
CA GLN A 74 6.89 43.31 -8.67
C GLN A 74 5.37 43.51 -8.79
N LEU A 75 4.90 44.37 -9.70
CA LEU A 75 3.47 44.53 -9.99
C LEU A 75 2.82 43.20 -10.43
N THR A 76 3.52 42.37 -11.20
CA THR A 76 3.01 41.05 -11.61
C THR A 76 2.94 40.03 -10.48
N THR A 77 3.47 40.30 -9.29
CA THR A 77 3.24 39.44 -8.13
C THR A 77 1.96 39.81 -7.38
N SER A 78 1.36 40.98 -7.65
CA SER A 78 0.09 41.41 -7.06
C SER A 78 -1.11 40.82 -7.81
N SER A 79 -1.96 40.10 -7.08
CA SER A 79 -3.18 39.50 -7.62
C SER A 79 -4.19 40.54 -8.13
N HIS A 80 -4.26 41.70 -7.49
CA HIS A 80 -5.21 42.77 -7.85
C HIS A 80 -4.89 43.37 -9.22
N VAL A 81 -3.59 43.48 -9.56
CA VAL A 81 -3.14 43.97 -10.87
C VAL A 81 -3.60 43.02 -11.98
N TRP A 82 -3.47 41.72 -11.77
CA TRP A 82 -3.94 40.72 -12.74
C TRP A 82 -5.46 40.73 -12.89
N GLN A 83 -6.22 40.83 -11.80
CA GLN A 83 -7.68 40.93 -11.86
C GLN A 83 -8.13 42.11 -12.71
N GLN A 84 -7.53 43.29 -12.49
CA GLN A 84 -7.82 44.48 -13.28
C GLN A 84 -7.38 44.33 -14.75
N TYR A 85 -6.22 43.72 -15.00
CA TYR A 85 -5.72 43.44 -16.34
C TYR A 85 -6.65 42.52 -17.13
N PHE A 86 -7.14 41.43 -16.52
CA PHE A 86 -8.09 40.52 -17.15
C PHE A 86 -9.50 41.11 -17.28
N HIS A 87 -9.93 41.97 -16.36
CA HIS A 87 -11.23 42.62 -16.45
C HIS A 87 -11.29 43.66 -17.59
N THR A 88 -10.21 44.43 -17.77
CA THR A 88 -10.12 45.48 -18.80
C THR A 88 -9.80 44.94 -20.19
N ARG A 89 -9.22 43.73 -20.30
CA ARG A 89 -8.95 43.09 -21.59
C ARG A 89 -9.84 41.87 -21.75
N GLN A 90 -10.79 41.95 -22.69
CA GLN A 90 -11.31 40.74 -23.32
C GLN A 90 -10.18 40.10 -24.13
N ILE A 91 -9.38 39.25 -23.50
CA ILE A 91 -8.43 38.41 -24.21
C ILE A 91 -9.26 37.37 -24.96
N LEU A 92 -9.65 37.69 -26.19
CA LEU A 92 -10.21 36.68 -27.09
C LEU A 92 -9.14 35.62 -27.31
N PRO A 93 -9.47 34.32 -27.18
CA PRO A 93 -8.53 33.26 -27.51
C PRO A 93 -8.07 33.46 -28.95
N MET A 94 -6.78 33.75 -29.14
CA MET A 94 -6.20 33.92 -30.46
C MET A 94 -6.30 32.61 -31.24
N LYS A 95 -6.75 32.66 -32.49
CA LYS A 95 -7.01 31.46 -33.32
C LYS A 95 -5.82 30.48 -33.46
N ASN A 96 -4.58 30.91 -33.22
CA ASN A 96 -3.37 30.12 -33.42
C ASN A 96 -2.61 29.92 -32.09
N HIS A 97 -3.26 29.28 -31.10
CA HIS A 97 -2.64 29.03 -29.80
C HIS A 97 -1.46 28.05 -29.85
N GLU A 98 -1.38 27.19 -30.86
CA GLU A 98 -0.41 26.09 -30.89
C GLU A 98 1.04 26.55 -31.08
N GLU A 99 1.30 27.68 -31.74
CA GLU A 99 2.67 28.10 -32.11
C GLU A 99 3.52 28.65 -30.94
N TYR A 100 2.91 28.98 -29.78
CA TYR A 100 3.62 29.63 -28.67
C TYR A 100 3.98 28.72 -27.50
N PHE A 101 3.31 27.56 -27.35
CA PHE A 101 3.51 26.71 -26.16
C PHE A 101 4.74 25.81 -26.26
N ASP A 102 5.28 25.56 -27.46
CA ASP A 102 6.46 24.71 -27.64
C ASP A 102 7.75 25.32 -27.05
N ASN A 103 7.78 26.63 -26.81
CA ASN A 103 8.97 27.34 -26.34
C ASN A 103 9.03 27.55 -24.82
N PHE A 104 7.97 27.23 -24.07
CA PHE A 104 7.95 27.42 -22.62
C PHE A 104 8.03 26.08 -21.90
N LEU A 105 8.86 26.03 -20.86
CA LEU A 105 8.89 24.88 -19.96
C LEU A 105 7.50 24.71 -19.32
N SER A 106 7.03 23.46 -19.29
CA SER A 106 5.78 23.12 -18.63
C SER A 106 5.83 23.44 -17.13
N TYR A 107 4.65 23.69 -16.55
CA TYR A 107 4.52 23.92 -15.11
C TYR A 107 5.10 22.73 -14.34
N LYS A 108 6.06 23.01 -13.45
CA LYS A 108 6.67 21.97 -12.61
C LYS A 108 5.77 21.67 -11.43
N PHE A 109 4.98 20.61 -11.57
CA PHE A 109 4.17 20.08 -10.46
C PHE A 109 5.06 19.63 -9.30
N HIS A 110 4.62 19.92 -8.07
CA HIS A 110 5.24 19.38 -6.87
C HIS A 110 4.84 17.91 -6.72
N LEU A 111 5.71 16.99 -7.17
CA LEU A 111 5.44 15.55 -7.22
C LEU A 111 5.71 14.87 -5.87
N SER A 112 4.98 15.27 -4.84
CA SER A 112 4.98 14.53 -3.57
C SER A 112 4.21 13.21 -3.71
N PRO A 113 4.72 12.08 -3.19
CA PRO A 113 4.00 10.81 -3.24
C PRO A 113 2.69 10.91 -2.45
N CYS A 114 1.57 10.98 -3.17
CA CYS A 114 0.22 10.99 -2.59
C CYS A 114 -0.52 9.69 -2.94
N TRP A 115 0.03 8.56 -2.51
CA TRP A 115 -0.56 7.24 -2.72
C TRP A 115 -1.05 6.68 -1.38
N TYR A 116 -2.33 6.31 -1.32
CA TYR A 116 -2.87 5.53 -0.20
C TYR A 116 -2.61 4.05 -0.46
N GLU A 117 -1.71 3.44 0.30
CA GLU A 117 -1.51 1.99 0.30
C GLU A 117 -2.31 1.37 1.46
N SER A 118 -3.18 0.41 1.16
CA SER A 118 -3.88 -0.35 2.21
C SER A 118 -2.90 -1.27 2.96
N LYS A 119 -3.21 -1.59 4.22
CA LYS A 119 -2.41 -2.54 5.01
C LYS A 119 -2.32 -3.92 4.34
N ASP A 120 -3.38 -4.35 3.66
CA ASP A 120 -3.39 -5.64 2.96
C ASP A 120 -2.48 -5.62 1.73
N SER A 121 -2.49 -4.51 0.97
CA SER A 121 -1.57 -4.31 -0.16
C SER A 121 -0.11 -4.30 0.30
N SER A 122 0.19 -3.65 1.43
CA SER A 122 1.56 -3.59 1.95
C SER A 122 2.03 -4.97 2.45
N ILE A 123 1.17 -5.72 3.13
CA ILE A 123 1.44 -7.10 3.55
C ILE A 123 1.68 -7.99 2.33
N GLN A 124 0.81 -7.94 1.32
CA GLN A 124 0.94 -8.75 0.11
C GLN A 124 2.25 -8.43 -0.65
N ARG A 125 2.58 -7.14 -0.77
CA ARG A 125 3.81 -6.67 -1.40
C ARG A 125 5.06 -7.11 -0.62
N LEU A 126 5.02 -7.11 0.71
CA LEU A 126 6.13 -7.56 1.56
C LEU A 126 6.24 -9.10 1.58
N ALA A 127 5.12 -9.81 1.62
CA ALA A 127 5.06 -11.27 1.62
C ALA A 127 5.54 -11.88 0.31
N ASN A 128 5.17 -11.29 -0.84
CA ASN A 128 5.62 -11.75 -2.17
C ASN A 128 7.11 -11.52 -2.45
N ARG A 129 7.85 -10.80 -1.58
CA ARG A 129 9.31 -10.67 -1.69
C ARG A 129 10.06 -11.88 -1.14
N ILE A 130 9.40 -12.69 -0.30
CA ILE A 130 9.94 -13.95 0.17
C ILE A 130 9.43 -15.02 -0.80
N GLN A 131 10.33 -15.83 -1.35
CA GLN A 131 9.97 -16.96 -2.21
C GLN A 131 9.14 -17.92 -1.35
N THR A 132 7.81 -17.82 -1.42
CA THR A 132 6.90 -18.63 -0.61
C THR A 132 6.81 -20.01 -1.23
N HIS A 133 6.96 -21.03 -0.40
CA HIS A 133 6.68 -22.42 -0.77
C HIS A 133 5.27 -22.49 -1.42
N PRO A 134 5.04 -23.31 -2.47
CA PRO A 134 3.76 -23.35 -3.19
C PRO A 134 2.53 -23.52 -2.30
N LEU A 135 2.65 -24.31 -1.22
CA LEU A 135 1.59 -24.51 -0.22
C LEU A 135 1.46 -23.39 0.82
N LEU A 136 2.45 -22.51 0.95
CA LEU A 136 2.48 -21.36 1.89
C LEU A 136 2.16 -20.03 1.19
N SER A 137 1.81 -20.06 -0.10
CA SER A 137 1.48 -18.87 -0.86
C SER A 137 0.02 -18.45 -0.67
N ILE A 138 -0.29 -17.18 -0.95
CA ILE A 138 -1.65 -16.62 -0.95
C ILE A 138 -2.43 -17.05 -2.22
N ARG A 139 -1.75 -17.69 -3.18
CA ARG A 139 -2.36 -18.12 -4.44
C ARG A 139 -3.10 -19.44 -4.28
N GLN A 140 -4.26 -19.52 -4.93
CA GLN A 140 -5.13 -20.69 -5.00
C GLN A 140 -4.35 -21.91 -5.50
N LEU A 141 -4.39 -23.01 -4.73
CA LEU A 141 -3.85 -24.29 -5.13
C LEU A 141 -4.82 -24.94 -6.11
N ASN A 142 -4.52 -24.84 -7.41
CA ASN A 142 -5.37 -25.39 -8.48
C ASN A 142 -5.54 -26.92 -8.41
N ASP A 143 -4.65 -27.63 -7.71
CA ASP A 143 -4.61 -29.10 -7.66
C ASP A 143 -5.38 -29.74 -6.49
N GLN A 144 -6.01 -28.95 -5.60
CA GLN A 144 -6.74 -29.51 -4.44
C GLN A 144 -7.94 -30.36 -4.85
N THR A 145 -8.52 -30.11 -6.02
CA THR A 145 -9.68 -30.85 -6.54
C THR A 145 -9.41 -32.32 -6.84
N ASN A 146 -8.14 -32.71 -6.89
CA ASN A 146 -7.73 -34.07 -7.23
C ASN A 146 -7.46 -34.96 -5.99
N HIS A 147 -7.63 -34.47 -4.77
CA HIS A 147 -7.56 -35.30 -3.55
C HIS A 147 -8.96 -35.45 -2.93
N LYS A 148 -9.73 -36.40 -3.45
CA LYS A 148 -11.12 -36.63 -3.08
C LYS A 148 -11.29 -37.94 -2.33
N ILE A 149 -11.97 -37.91 -1.18
CA ILE A 149 -12.29 -39.08 -0.36
C ILE A 149 -13.77 -39.00 0.00
N GLN A 150 -14.53 -40.07 -0.25
CA GLN A 150 -15.99 -40.10 0.00
C GLN A 150 -16.72 -38.91 -0.63
N ASP A 151 -16.37 -38.59 -1.87
CA ASP A 151 -16.89 -37.45 -2.63
C ASP A 151 -16.63 -36.06 -2.05
N ALA A 152 -15.83 -35.93 -0.99
CA ALA A 152 -15.37 -34.65 -0.45
C ALA A 152 -13.95 -34.33 -0.92
N ILE A 153 -13.71 -33.10 -1.38
CA ILE A 153 -12.35 -32.58 -1.57
C ILE A 153 -11.73 -32.32 -0.20
N LEU A 154 -10.69 -33.07 0.14
CA LEU A 154 -9.98 -32.96 1.41
C LEU A 154 -8.56 -32.47 1.18
N PHE A 155 -8.08 -31.60 2.07
CA PHE A 155 -6.67 -31.24 2.08
C PHE A 155 -5.81 -32.47 2.44
N PRO A 156 -4.81 -32.85 1.63
CA PRO A 156 -4.04 -34.07 1.86
C PRO A 156 -3.28 -34.04 3.19
N ALA A 157 -3.30 -35.14 3.93
CA ALA A 157 -2.57 -35.24 5.20
C ALA A 157 -1.06 -34.99 5.05
N VAL A 158 -0.47 -35.41 3.91
CA VAL A 158 0.95 -35.19 3.60
C VAL A 158 1.28 -33.70 3.40
N ALA A 159 0.32 -32.91 2.92
CA ALA A 159 0.55 -31.48 2.73
C ALA A 159 0.75 -30.75 4.07
N TYR A 160 0.12 -31.23 5.16
CA TYR A 160 0.39 -30.72 6.51
C TYR A 160 1.86 -30.96 6.95
N LEU A 161 2.45 -32.10 6.59
CA LEU A 161 3.86 -32.38 6.87
C LEU A 161 4.78 -31.52 6.00
N GLU A 162 4.46 -31.38 4.72
CA GLU A 162 5.22 -30.54 3.78
C GLU A 162 5.26 -29.09 4.28
N LEU A 163 4.11 -28.56 4.68
CA LEU A 163 3.99 -27.25 5.32
C LEU A 163 4.84 -27.11 6.60
N ALA A 164 4.85 -28.14 7.45
CA ALA A 164 5.65 -28.14 8.67
C ALA A 164 7.16 -28.24 8.39
N THR A 165 7.57 -28.86 7.28
CA THR A 165 8.99 -28.96 6.87
C THR A 165 9.49 -27.76 6.05
N ALA A 166 8.59 -27.09 5.30
CA ALA A 166 8.91 -25.95 4.45
C ALA A 166 9.25 -24.68 5.24
N THR A 167 9.00 -24.67 6.55
CA THR A 167 9.04 -23.47 7.38
C THR A 167 10.32 -23.38 8.21
N TYR A 168 11.27 -22.56 7.75
CA TYR A 168 12.35 -21.99 8.59
C TYR A 168 11.90 -20.74 9.38
N VAL A 169 10.63 -20.33 9.23
CA VAL A 169 10.06 -19.06 9.70
C VAL A 169 9.09 -19.29 10.86
N LYS A 170 9.17 -18.43 11.89
CA LYS A 170 8.48 -18.54 13.18
C LYS A 170 6.94 -18.51 13.14
N PHE A 171 6.31 -18.16 12.01
CA PHE A 171 4.85 -18.10 11.88
C PHE A 171 4.46 -18.02 10.39
N VAL A 172 3.52 -18.85 9.93
CA VAL A 172 3.00 -18.77 8.54
C VAL A 172 1.48 -18.85 8.48
N LYS A 173 0.91 -17.98 7.63
CA LYS A 173 -0.50 -17.90 7.27
C LYS A 173 -0.69 -18.41 5.84
N ALA A 174 -1.56 -19.40 5.66
CA ALA A 174 -1.94 -19.95 4.35
C ALA A 174 -3.46 -19.84 4.17
N LEU A 175 -3.92 -19.75 2.92
CA LEU A 175 -5.35 -19.77 2.58
C LEU A 175 -5.65 -21.08 1.84
N ILE A 176 -6.61 -21.84 2.34
CA ILE A 176 -7.08 -23.08 1.73
C ILE A 176 -8.52 -22.85 1.26
N PHE A 177 -8.84 -23.24 0.04
CA PHE A 177 -10.18 -23.09 -0.52
C PHE A 177 -10.84 -24.46 -0.56
N ASN A 178 -11.89 -24.67 0.23
CA ASN A 178 -12.75 -25.84 0.10
C ASN A 178 -13.90 -25.52 -0.87
N GLU A 179 -14.57 -26.54 -1.41
CA GLU A 179 -15.67 -26.42 -2.41
C GLU A 179 -16.77 -25.41 -2.03
N HIS A 180 -16.93 -25.12 -0.74
CA HIS A 180 -18.01 -24.29 -0.22
C HIS A 180 -17.54 -23.07 0.59
N GLU A 181 -16.28 -23.01 1.04
CA GLU A 181 -15.79 -21.92 1.91
C GLU A 181 -14.28 -21.69 1.76
N LEU A 182 -13.87 -20.42 1.87
CA LEU A 182 -12.48 -20.04 2.04
C LEU A 182 -12.09 -20.25 3.50
N VAL A 183 -11.02 -20.98 3.75
CA VAL A 183 -10.55 -21.37 5.08
C VAL A 183 -9.14 -20.83 5.29
N GLU A 184 -8.97 -20.01 6.32
CA GLU A 184 -7.65 -19.52 6.71
C GLU A 184 -6.94 -20.59 7.54
N VAL A 185 -5.76 -21.05 7.09
CA VAL A 185 -4.92 -22.02 7.81
C VAL A 185 -3.70 -21.34 8.41
N PHE A 186 -3.47 -21.62 9.70
CA PHE A 186 -2.38 -21.07 10.48
C PHE A 186 -1.43 -22.18 10.88
N ILE A 187 -0.14 -21.92 10.72
CA ILE A 187 0.92 -22.86 11.07
C ILE A 187 1.91 -22.14 11.97
N GLN A 188 2.09 -22.69 13.16
CA GLN A 188 3.05 -22.16 14.12
C GLN A 188 4.01 -23.26 14.56
N ILE A 189 5.31 -22.93 14.48
CA ILE A 189 6.38 -23.76 15.01
C ILE A 189 6.91 -23.11 16.30
N ILE A 190 6.81 -23.83 17.41
CA ILE A 190 7.33 -23.38 18.70
C ILE A 190 8.79 -23.79 18.82
N THR A 191 9.71 -22.84 18.58
CA THR A 191 11.14 -23.01 18.91
C THR A 191 11.38 -22.63 20.38
N PRO A 192 12.19 -23.37 21.16
CA PRO A 192 13.08 -24.47 20.75
C PRO A 192 12.46 -25.87 20.78
N MET A 193 11.17 -26.02 21.12
CA MET A 193 10.51 -27.31 21.35
C MET A 193 10.31 -28.16 20.08
N ARG A 194 10.43 -27.54 18.88
CA ARG A 194 10.22 -28.17 17.56
C ARG A 194 8.82 -28.78 17.39
N GLU A 195 7.86 -28.26 18.13
CA GLU A 195 6.45 -28.61 18.02
C GLU A 195 5.80 -27.72 16.96
N TRP A 196 4.91 -28.30 16.17
CA TRP A 196 4.13 -27.61 15.16
C TRP A 196 2.65 -27.87 15.37
N TYR A 197 1.84 -26.85 15.07
CA TYR A 197 0.39 -26.91 15.15
C TYR A 197 -0.22 -26.29 13.89
N ILE A 198 -1.25 -26.93 13.35
CA ILE A 198 -2.00 -26.45 12.18
C ILE A 198 -3.46 -26.26 12.55
N TYR A 199 -3.90 -25.01 12.49
CA TYR A 199 -5.28 -24.63 12.76
C TYR A 199 -5.95 -24.09 11.50
N SER A 200 -7.27 -24.18 11.42
CA SER A 200 -8.05 -23.51 10.39
C SER A 200 -9.19 -22.68 10.96
N ARG A 201 -9.60 -21.62 10.26
CA ARG A 201 -10.87 -20.93 10.54
C ARG A 201 -11.69 -20.64 9.29
N PRO A 202 -13.04 -20.69 9.35
CA PRO A 202 -13.89 -20.25 8.25
C PRO A 202 -13.78 -18.74 8.01
N TRP A 203 -13.59 -18.32 6.77
CA TRP A 203 -13.46 -16.89 6.40
C TRP A 203 -14.70 -16.06 6.77
N LEU A 204 -15.89 -16.64 6.62
CA LEU A 204 -17.17 -15.99 6.97
C LEU A 204 -17.26 -15.61 8.46
N THR A 205 -16.67 -16.42 9.33
CA THR A 205 -16.63 -16.16 10.78
C THR A 205 -15.57 -15.15 11.18
N ALA A 206 -14.62 -14.85 10.29
CA ALA A 206 -13.51 -13.96 10.57
C ALA A 206 -14.02 -12.50 10.72
N GLY A 207 -14.96 -12.06 9.87
CA GLY A 207 -15.42 -10.66 9.83
C GLY A 207 -14.36 -9.69 9.25
N PRO A 208 -14.74 -8.44 8.90
CA PRO A 208 -13.81 -7.46 8.32
C PRO A 208 -12.70 -6.99 9.28
N GLU A 209 -12.82 -7.30 10.58
CA GLU A 209 -11.85 -6.96 11.63
C GLU A 209 -11.02 -8.16 12.13
N CYS A 210 -10.98 -9.26 11.36
CA CYS A 210 -10.42 -10.55 11.76
C CYS A 210 -8.91 -10.58 12.04
N MET A 211 -8.44 -9.93 13.11
CA MET A 211 -7.05 -9.91 13.51
C MET A 211 -6.11 -9.54 12.34
N ARG A 212 -6.10 -8.23 12.04
CA ARG A 212 -4.80 -7.59 11.82
C ARG A 212 -3.95 -7.99 13.02
N SER A 213 -2.78 -8.58 12.80
CA SER A 213 -1.79 -8.92 13.83
C SER A 213 -1.19 -7.65 14.46
N SER A 214 -2.04 -6.79 15.00
CA SER A 214 -1.72 -5.50 15.61
C SER A 214 -2.27 -5.37 17.03
N GLY A 215 -2.82 -6.46 17.60
CA GLY A 215 -3.36 -6.48 18.98
C GLY A 215 -2.80 -7.56 19.89
N MET A 216 -2.35 -8.70 19.37
CA MET A 216 -1.71 -9.73 20.18
C MET A 216 -0.21 -9.54 20.18
N THR A 217 0.39 -9.48 21.37
CA THR A 217 1.85 -9.57 21.48
C THR A 217 2.29 -10.97 21.03
N CYS A 218 3.49 -11.11 20.46
CA CYS A 218 4.01 -12.43 20.03
C CYS A 218 3.94 -13.48 21.16
N THR A 219 4.07 -13.04 22.41
CA THR A 219 3.95 -13.87 23.62
C THR A 219 2.53 -14.37 23.85
N ASP A 220 1.50 -13.54 23.69
CA ASP A 220 0.09 -13.96 23.85
C ASP A 220 -0.33 -14.97 22.78
N VAL A 221 0.19 -14.83 21.55
CA VAL A 221 -0.01 -15.79 20.47
C VAL A 221 0.61 -17.13 20.86
N ILE A 222 1.87 -17.15 21.30
CA ILE A 222 2.56 -18.37 21.73
C ILE A 222 1.85 -19.07 22.88
N ASP A 223 1.38 -18.31 23.89
CA ASP A 223 0.71 -18.88 25.06
C ASP A 223 -0.75 -19.30 24.79
N SER A 224 -1.38 -18.73 23.76
CA SER A 224 -2.71 -19.16 23.30
C SER A 224 -2.70 -20.58 22.70
N PHE A 225 -1.62 -20.96 22.01
CA PHE A 225 -1.52 -22.27 21.37
C PHE A 225 -0.96 -23.39 22.26
N ARG A 226 -0.35 -23.05 23.40
CA ARG A 226 0.10 -24.03 24.41
C ARG A 226 -0.99 -24.47 25.38
N ASN A 227 -2.01 -23.64 25.58
CA ASN A 227 -3.10 -23.90 26.50
C ASN A 227 -4.43 -23.63 25.80
N GLN A 228 -5.21 -24.68 25.57
CA GLN A 228 -6.52 -24.58 24.91
C GLN A 228 -7.46 -23.59 25.62
N ASN A 229 -7.26 -23.34 26.93
CA ASN A 229 -8.02 -22.33 27.67
C ASN A 229 -7.64 -20.87 27.35
N ASN A 230 -6.45 -20.60 26.80
CA ASN A 230 -6.07 -19.26 26.35
C ASN A 230 -6.60 -18.96 24.93
N LEU A 231 -6.72 -19.98 24.07
CA LEU A 231 -7.54 -19.91 22.84
C LEU A 231 -9.00 -19.52 23.18
N ASN A 232 -9.52 -20.00 24.32
CA ASN A 232 -10.88 -19.66 24.76
C ASN A 232 -11.08 -18.17 25.11
N LYS A 233 -10.00 -17.42 25.35
CA LYS A 233 -10.03 -15.96 25.56
C LYS A 233 -10.18 -15.19 24.23
N TYR A 234 -9.82 -15.80 23.10
CA TYR A 234 -9.85 -15.25 21.75
C TYR A 234 -10.79 -16.09 20.86
N SER A 235 -12.09 -16.03 21.17
CA SER A 235 -13.22 -16.63 20.43
C SER A 235 -13.12 -18.14 20.12
N LEU A 236 -13.72 -18.93 21.02
CA LEU A 236 -13.96 -20.38 20.96
C LEU A 236 -14.55 -20.94 19.64
N ASN A 237 -15.14 -20.11 18.77
CA ASN A 237 -15.94 -20.61 17.64
C ASN A 237 -15.29 -20.46 16.27
N GLN A 238 -14.03 -20.03 16.20
CA GLN A 238 -13.40 -19.71 14.91
C GLN A 238 -12.33 -20.71 14.49
N PHE A 239 -11.56 -21.29 15.41
CA PHE A 239 -10.37 -22.08 15.05
C PHE A 239 -10.52 -23.58 15.34
N THR A 240 -10.20 -24.42 14.35
CA THR A 240 -10.19 -25.89 14.41
C THR A 240 -8.76 -26.40 14.30
N LEU A 241 -8.29 -27.21 15.25
CA LEU A 241 -6.99 -27.89 15.17
C LEU A 241 -7.09 -29.10 14.21
N HIS A 242 -6.25 -29.13 13.18
CA HIS A 242 -6.22 -30.22 12.19
C HIS A 242 -5.07 -31.20 12.43
N ALA A 243 -3.90 -30.69 12.81
CA ALA A 243 -2.73 -31.52 13.00
C ALA A 243 -1.74 -30.88 13.97
N GLN A 244 -1.05 -31.73 14.72
CA GLN A 244 0.03 -31.33 15.62
C GLN A 244 1.13 -32.41 15.62
N GLY A 245 2.36 -32.01 15.89
CA GLY A 245 3.45 -32.96 16.02
C GLY A 245 4.76 -32.32 16.41
N LYS A 246 5.79 -33.15 16.54
CA LYS A 246 7.17 -32.72 16.79
C LYS A 246 8.05 -33.19 15.63
N ILE A 247 8.85 -32.29 15.07
CA ILE A 247 9.78 -32.64 13.99
C ILE A 247 11.20 -32.60 14.53
N GLU A 248 11.86 -33.74 14.55
CA GLU A 248 13.29 -33.85 14.81
C GLU A 248 13.99 -34.21 13.51
N ILE A 249 14.65 -33.23 12.89
CA ILE A 249 15.42 -33.46 11.66
C ILE A 249 16.85 -33.84 12.05
N ASP A 250 17.23 -35.09 11.78
CA ASP A 250 18.63 -35.53 11.80
C ASP A 250 19.19 -35.49 10.37
N TYR A 251 20.01 -34.48 10.10
CA TYR A 251 20.64 -34.28 8.79
C TYR A 251 21.79 -35.25 8.50
N LYS A 252 22.16 -36.15 9.43
CA LYS A 252 23.36 -36.98 9.33
C LYS A 252 23.14 -38.37 8.72
N GLN A 253 21.89 -38.80 8.54
CA GLN A 253 21.60 -40.14 8.01
C GLN A 253 20.67 -40.09 6.80
N GLN A 254 21.23 -40.34 5.62
CA GLN A 254 20.44 -40.64 4.43
C GLN A 254 20.39 -42.16 4.25
N LYS A 255 19.22 -42.76 4.47
CA LYS A 255 18.99 -44.18 4.24
C LYS A 255 18.19 -44.38 2.96
N SER A 256 18.81 -44.91 1.92
CA SER A 256 18.09 -45.32 0.71
C SER A 256 17.23 -46.55 1.00
N LEU A 257 15.95 -46.49 0.60
CA LEU A 257 15.07 -47.65 0.66
C LEU A 257 15.41 -48.59 -0.51
N THR A 258 15.75 -49.85 -0.20
CA THR A 258 15.97 -50.89 -1.20
C THR A 258 14.75 -51.79 -1.29
N VAL A 259 14.29 -52.07 -2.51
CA VAL A 259 13.21 -53.03 -2.75
C VAL A 259 13.80 -54.44 -2.72
N PRO A 260 13.31 -55.36 -1.87
CA PRO A 260 13.78 -56.75 -1.88
C PRO A 260 13.40 -57.48 -3.19
N ASP A 261 14.30 -58.32 -3.71
CA ASP A 261 14.08 -59.09 -4.95
C ASP A 261 12.88 -60.06 -4.87
N THR A 262 12.42 -60.37 -3.66
CA THR A 262 11.27 -61.26 -3.40
C THR A 262 9.92 -60.56 -3.55
N TRP A 263 9.89 -59.24 -3.76
CA TRP A 263 8.66 -58.47 -3.84
C TRP A 263 8.09 -58.47 -5.26
N THR A 264 6.77 -58.60 -5.35
CA THR A 264 6.07 -58.60 -6.64
C THR A 264 5.69 -57.18 -7.04
N THR A 265 5.84 -56.88 -8.33
CA THR A 265 5.33 -55.63 -8.91
C THR A 265 3.81 -55.72 -9.02
N GLN A 266 3.14 -54.74 -8.45
CA GLN A 266 1.68 -54.62 -8.47
C GLN A 266 1.26 -53.73 -9.64
N ASP A 267 0.10 -54.04 -10.24
CA ASP A 267 -0.49 -53.18 -11.25
C ASP A 267 -1.08 -51.91 -10.61
N ILE A 268 -0.66 -50.76 -11.10
CA ILE A 268 -0.99 -49.45 -10.53
C ILE A 268 -2.43 -49.09 -10.84
N LYS A 269 -2.92 -49.47 -12.02
CA LYS A 269 -4.28 -49.13 -12.44
C LYS A 269 -5.29 -49.84 -11.56
N SER A 270 -5.14 -51.16 -11.39
CA SER A 270 -5.97 -51.94 -10.47
C SER A 270 -5.83 -51.47 -9.01
N ALA A 271 -4.66 -51.02 -8.58
CA ALA A 271 -4.48 -50.44 -7.24
C ALA A 271 -5.33 -49.18 -7.03
N TYR A 272 -5.32 -48.22 -7.97
CA TYR A 272 -6.17 -47.03 -7.88
C TYR A 272 -7.66 -47.35 -8.08
N GLU A 273 -8.01 -48.32 -8.92
CA GLU A 273 -9.39 -48.80 -9.05
C GLU A 273 -9.89 -49.41 -7.72
N HIS A 274 -9.08 -50.23 -7.05
CA HIS A 274 -9.39 -50.79 -5.74
C HIS A 274 -9.45 -49.73 -4.62
N LEU A 275 -8.66 -48.66 -4.71
CA LEU A 275 -8.80 -47.50 -3.81
C LEU A 275 -10.12 -46.75 -4.07
N SER A 276 -10.50 -46.60 -5.34
CA SER A 276 -11.76 -45.98 -5.74
C SER A 276 -12.99 -46.77 -5.24
N THR A 277 -12.96 -48.11 -5.25
CA THR A 277 -14.04 -48.92 -4.65
C THR A 277 -14.20 -48.72 -3.14
N ARG A 278 -13.16 -48.24 -2.46
CA ARG A 278 -13.16 -47.84 -1.04
C ARG A 278 -13.39 -46.34 -0.85
N ALA A 279 -13.89 -45.65 -1.88
CA ALA A 279 -14.17 -44.22 -1.90
C ALA A 279 -12.95 -43.28 -1.85
N TYR A 280 -11.74 -43.76 -2.19
CA TYR A 280 -10.58 -42.90 -2.42
C TYR A 280 -10.49 -42.53 -3.92
N GLN A 281 -10.97 -41.35 -4.27
CA GLN A 281 -11.16 -40.89 -5.64
C GLN A 281 -10.03 -39.92 -6.04
N TYR A 282 -8.80 -40.42 -6.13
CA TYR A 282 -7.66 -39.59 -6.51
C TYR A 282 -7.73 -39.16 -7.99
N GLY A 283 -7.58 -37.87 -8.25
CA GLY A 283 -7.45 -37.29 -9.60
C GLY A 283 -6.01 -37.37 -10.14
N SER A 284 -5.79 -36.83 -11.34
CA SER A 284 -4.55 -36.99 -12.11
C SER A 284 -3.29 -36.40 -11.45
N SER A 285 -3.43 -35.43 -10.54
CA SER A 285 -2.30 -34.90 -9.76
C SER A 285 -1.89 -35.80 -8.59
N PHE A 286 -2.77 -36.69 -8.10
CA PHE A 286 -2.50 -37.64 -7.01
C PHE A 286 -2.26 -39.08 -7.49
N GLN A 287 -2.52 -39.36 -8.77
CA GLN A 287 -2.14 -40.62 -9.43
C GLN A 287 -0.70 -40.55 -10.00
N LYS A 288 0.30 -40.40 -9.11
CA LYS A 288 1.72 -40.23 -9.50
C LYS A 288 2.61 -41.44 -9.27
N ILE A 289 2.08 -42.53 -8.71
CA ILE A 289 2.85 -43.77 -8.53
C ILE A 289 3.29 -44.29 -9.91
N LYS A 290 4.61 -44.45 -10.11
CA LYS A 290 5.22 -45.01 -11.33
C LYS A 290 5.48 -46.50 -11.22
N THR A 291 5.89 -46.95 -10.04
CA THR A 291 6.09 -48.37 -9.72
C THR A 291 5.59 -48.66 -8.32
N LEU A 292 4.99 -49.83 -8.13
CA LEU A 292 4.46 -50.29 -6.86
C LEU A 292 4.97 -51.71 -6.61
N HIS A 293 5.75 -51.89 -5.56
CA HIS A 293 6.26 -53.19 -5.15
C HIS A 293 5.72 -53.52 -3.76
N GLY A 294 5.31 -54.75 -3.53
CA GLY A 294 4.80 -55.08 -2.21
C GLY A 294 4.53 -56.56 -1.96
N THR A 295 4.19 -56.79 -0.70
CA THR A 295 3.62 -58.02 -0.15
C THR A 295 2.21 -57.72 0.37
N SER A 296 1.57 -58.68 1.03
CA SER A 296 0.25 -58.47 1.65
C SER A 296 0.25 -57.45 2.80
N THR A 297 1.42 -57.10 3.36
CA THR A 297 1.52 -56.24 4.55
C THR A 297 2.40 -55.02 4.37
N THR A 298 3.28 -55.00 3.38
CA THR A 298 4.23 -53.90 3.14
C THR A 298 4.28 -53.53 1.68
N ILE A 299 4.31 -52.22 1.41
CA ILE A 299 4.28 -51.66 0.06
C ILE A 299 5.31 -50.54 -0.01
N ILE A 300 6.09 -50.51 -1.10
CA ILE A 300 6.99 -49.43 -1.48
C ILE A 300 6.56 -48.93 -2.85
N SER A 301 6.36 -47.63 -2.95
CA SER A 301 6.01 -46.95 -4.20
C SER A 301 7.10 -45.96 -4.61
N GLN A 302 7.39 -45.90 -5.90
CA GLN A 302 8.19 -44.84 -6.49
C GLN A 302 7.27 -43.81 -7.16
N LEU A 303 7.47 -42.53 -6.83
CA LEU A 303 6.73 -41.38 -7.38
C LEU A 303 7.40 -40.84 -8.66
#